data_AF-A0A2A2V915-F1
#
_entry.id   AF-A0A2A2V915-F1
#
_cell.length_a   1.000
_cell.length_b   1.000
_cell.length_c   1.000
_cell.angle_alpha   90.00
_cell.angle_beta   90.00
_cell.angle_gamma   90.00
#
_symmetry.space_group_name_H-M   'P 1'
#
loop_
_entity.id
_entity.type
_entity.pdbx_description
1 polymer ?
#
loop_
_entity_poly.entity_id
_entity_poly.type
_entity_poly.pdbx_seq_one_letter_code
_entity_poly.pdbx_strand_id
1 'polypeptide(L)'
;MMLLKDKSGAARLIESLTRAARDFSLLYAFTDDESARVHLAGYVERIRPGIVEAVGSDNAATALDAFVAAVIGEKHRIENVGASRA
;
A
#
# COMPACT_ATOMS: atom_id res chain seq x y z
N MET A 1 -20.64 14.48 -3.24
CA MET A 1 -19.62 13.41 -3.15
C MET A 1 -18.65 13.61 -4.31
N MET A 2 -17.41 14.01 -4.04
CA MET A 2 -16.38 14.20 -5.07
C MET A 2 -15.61 12.88 -5.20
N LEU A 3 -15.51 12.31 -6.41
CA LEU A 3 -14.78 11.07 -6.61
C LEU A 3 -13.28 11.38 -6.71
N LEU A 4 -12.44 10.40 -6.33
CA LEU A 4 -10.98 10.56 -6.41
C LEU A 4 -10.53 10.98 -7.81
N LYS A 5 -11.11 10.37 -8.86
CA LYS A 5 -10.83 10.68 -10.27
C LYS A 5 -11.10 12.14 -10.65
N ASP A 6 -11.90 12.86 -9.86
CA ASP A 6 -12.28 14.25 -10.12
C ASP A 6 -11.27 15.25 -9.51
N LYS A 7 -10.28 14.78 -8.72
CA LYS A 7 -9.19 15.61 -8.17
C LYS A 7 -7.95 15.61 -9.06
N SER A 8 -7.40 16.80 -9.30
CA SER A 8 -6.09 16.95 -9.90
C SER A 8 -5.04 16.20 -9.07
N GLY A 9 -4.25 15.34 -9.73
CA GLY A 9 -3.21 14.53 -9.07
C GLY A 9 -3.64 13.16 -8.57
N ALA A 10 -4.93 12.80 -8.62
CA ALA A 10 -5.41 11.49 -8.18
C ALA A 10 -4.80 10.30 -8.93
N ALA A 11 -4.64 10.40 -10.25
CA ALA A 11 -3.99 9.37 -11.05
C ALA A 11 -2.52 9.16 -10.61
N ARG A 12 -1.81 10.26 -10.33
CA ARG A 12 -0.42 10.23 -9.86
C ARG A 12 -0.32 9.62 -8.46
N LEU A 13 -1.31 9.88 -7.61
CA LEU A 13 -1.40 9.28 -6.28
C LEU A 13 -1.61 7.75 -6.38
N ILE A 14 -2.56 7.31 -7.21
CA ILE A 14 -2.79 5.88 -7.46
C ILE A 14 -1.52 5.20 -7.99
N GLU A 15 -0.83 5.84 -8.95
CA GLU A 15 0.42 5.32 -9.50
C GLU A 15 1.51 5.19 -8.43
N SER A 16 1.65 6.22 -7.58
CA SER A 16 2.63 6.24 -6.48
C SER A 16 2.36 5.13 -5.46
N LEU A 17 1.09 4.96 -5.06
CA LEU A 17 0.68 3.90 -4.14
C LEU A 17 0.86 2.51 -4.77
N THR A 18 0.53 2.34 -6.04
CA THR A 18 0.70 1.06 -6.76
C THR A 18 2.17 0.69 -6.86
N ARG A 19 3.05 1.64 -7.19
CA ARG A 19 4.50 1.42 -7.24
C ARG A 19 5.05 1.07 -5.86
N ALA A 20 4.72 1.86 -4.84
CA ALA A 20 5.12 1.58 -3.46
C ALA A 20 4.64 0.19 -3.02
N ALA A 21 3.41 -0.21 -3.37
CA ALA A 21 2.88 -1.51 -3.00
C ALA A 21 3.71 -2.66 -3.58
N ARG A 22 4.14 -2.54 -4.85
CA ARG A 22 5.03 -3.50 -5.52
C ARG A 22 6.42 -3.54 -4.89
N ASP A 23 7.01 -2.37 -4.65
CA ASP A 23 8.35 -2.27 -4.08
C ASP A 23 8.39 -2.88 -2.67
N PHE A 24 7.39 -2.59 -1.83
CA PHE A 24 7.32 -3.16 -0.49
C PHE A 24 6.98 -4.65 -0.48
N SER A 25 6.11 -5.12 -1.37
CA SER A 25 5.79 -6.55 -1.43
C SER A 25 6.99 -7.39 -1.86
N LEU A 26 7.85 -6.86 -2.75
CA LEU A 26 9.14 -7.46 -3.06
C LEU A 26 10.13 -7.37 -1.89
N LEU A 27 10.23 -6.20 -1.26
CA LEU A 27 11.14 -5.97 -0.14
C LEU A 27 10.86 -6.90 1.05
N TYR A 28 9.59 -7.13 1.35
CA TYR A 28 9.16 -7.95 2.49
C TYR A 28 8.84 -9.39 2.12
N ALA A 29 9.04 -9.81 0.86
CA ALA A 29 8.94 -11.22 0.51
C ALA A 29 9.83 -12.07 1.42
N PHE A 30 9.28 -13.15 1.96
CA PHE A 30 9.93 -14.07 2.90
C PHE A 30 10.31 -13.45 4.26
N THR A 31 9.86 -12.23 4.55
CA THR A 31 9.80 -11.70 5.92
C THR A 31 8.49 -12.17 6.57
N ASP A 32 8.46 -12.37 7.88
CA ASP A 32 7.20 -12.66 8.56
C ASP A 32 6.22 -11.47 8.47
N ASP A 33 4.92 -11.76 8.48
CA ASP A 33 3.87 -10.76 8.28
C ASP A 33 3.86 -9.69 9.39
N GLU A 34 4.25 -10.03 10.62
CA GLU A 34 4.27 -9.11 11.74
C GLU A 34 5.35 -8.05 11.56
N SER A 35 6.59 -8.47 11.28
CA SER A 35 7.71 -7.58 10.95
C SER A 35 7.39 -6.70 9.74
N ALA A 36 6.81 -7.27 8.67
CA ALA A 36 6.41 -6.51 7.50
C ALA A 36 5.39 -5.41 7.84
N ARG A 37 4.37 -5.73 8.67
CA ARG A 37 3.36 -4.76 9.12
C ARG A 37 3.94 -3.67 10.00
N VAL A 38 4.87 -3.98 10.89
CA VAL A 38 5.55 -2.97 11.73
C VAL A 38 6.30 -1.96 10.86
N HIS A 39 7.04 -2.43 9.85
CA HIS A 39 7.75 -1.52 8.95
C HIS A 39 6.79 -0.70 8.07
N LEU A 40 5.71 -1.31 7.58
CA LEU A 40 4.68 -0.62 6.81
C LEU A 40 3.96 0.45 7.61
N ALA A 41 3.73 0.24 8.91
CA ALA A 41 3.10 1.24 9.78
C ALA A 41 3.89 2.56 9.80
N GLY A 42 5.23 2.49 9.89
CA GLY A 42 6.08 3.69 9.82
C GLY A 42 5.96 4.44 8.49
N TYR A 43 5.87 3.71 7.36
CA TYR A 43 5.62 4.33 6.06
C TYR A 43 4.24 4.96 5.98
N VAL A 44 3.20 4.26 6.45
CA VAL A 44 1.81 4.73 6.48
C VAL A 44 1.68 6.02 7.27
N GLU A 45 2.23 6.11 8.48
CA GLU A 45 2.17 7.33 9.29
C GLU A 45 2.83 8.52 8.59
N ARG A 46 3.94 8.28 7.89
CA ARG A 46 4.64 9.34 7.15
C ARG A 46 3.82 9.88 5.99
N ILE A 47 3.06 9.04 5.28
CA ILE A 47 2.28 9.48 4.11
C ILE A 47 0.86 9.91 4.47
N ARG A 48 0.34 9.52 5.64
CA ARG A 48 -1.03 9.79 6.11
C ARG A 48 -1.47 11.23 5.92
N PRO A 49 -0.69 12.28 6.28
CA PRO A 49 -1.13 13.67 6.12
C PRO A 49 -1.45 14.02 4.66
N GLY A 50 -0.60 13.61 3.72
CA GLY A 50 -0.81 13.87 2.29
C GLY A 50 -2.00 13.09 1.73
N ILE A 51 -2.26 11.89 2.24
CA ILE A 51 -3.46 11.12 1.86
C ILE A 51 -4.73 11.79 2.41
N VAL A 52 -4.74 12.23 3.67
CA VAL A 52 -5.87 12.95 4.28
C VAL A 52 -6.19 14.23 3.52
N GLU A 53 -5.18 15.02 3.16
CA GLU A 53 -5.34 16.21 2.31
C GLU A 53 -5.97 15.86 0.95
N ALA A 54 -5.50 14.76 0.34
CA ALA A 54 -5.97 14.33 -0.96
C ALA A 54 -7.40 13.77 -0.94
N VAL A 55 -7.82 13.02 0.09
CA VAL A 55 -9.06 12.21 0.00
C VAL A 55 -10.05 12.44 1.15
N GLY A 56 -9.68 13.21 2.17
CA GLY A 56 -10.42 13.36 3.42
C GLY A 56 -10.07 12.27 4.44
N SER A 57 -10.29 12.54 5.73
CA SER A 57 -9.94 11.64 6.85
C SER A 57 -10.53 10.23 6.69
N ASP A 58 -11.81 10.18 6.34
CA ASP A 58 -12.59 8.94 6.35
C ASP A 58 -12.10 7.99 5.24
N ASN A 59 -11.90 8.53 4.04
CA ASN A 59 -11.37 7.77 2.91
C ASN A 59 -9.88 7.45 3.08
N ALA A 60 -9.12 8.29 3.81
CA ALA A 60 -7.69 8.09 4.00
C ALA A 60 -7.40 6.85 4.84
N ALA A 61 -8.18 6.61 5.90
CA ALA A 61 -8.05 5.40 6.70
C ALA A 61 -8.26 4.15 5.84
N THR A 62 -9.37 4.08 5.10
CA THR A 62 -9.67 2.96 4.21
C THR A 62 -8.60 2.78 3.12
N ALA A 63 -8.11 3.86 2.52
CA ALA A 63 -7.08 3.79 1.48
C ALA A 63 -5.74 3.25 2.02
N LEU A 64 -5.34 3.66 3.23
CA LEU A 64 -4.10 3.20 3.87
C LEU A 64 -4.21 1.75 4.33
N ASP A 65 -5.36 1.33 4.86
CA ASP A 65 -5.60 -0.06 5.21
C ASP A 65 -5.58 -0.97 3.97
N ALA A 66 -6.24 -0.53 2.88
CA ALA A 66 -6.23 -1.22 1.61
C ALA A 66 -4.81 -1.31 1.02
N PHE A 67 -4.00 -0.27 1.18
CA PHE A 67 -2.60 -0.28 0.76
C PHE A 67 -1.78 -1.34 1.52
N VAL A 68 -1.89 -1.40 2.85
CA VAL A 68 -1.20 -2.44 3.65
C VAL A 68 -1.68 -3.84 3.26
N ALA A 69 -2.99 -4.04 3.11
CA ALA A 69 -3.53 -5.33 2.67
C ALA A 69 -3.02 -5.73 1.28
N ALA A 70 -2.92 -4.79 0.34
CA ALA A 70 -2.39 -5.04 -0.99
C ALA A 70 -0.90 -5.43 -0.96
N VAL A 71 -0.09 -4.78 -0.12
CA VAL A 71 1.33 -5.14 0.06
C VAL A 71 1.44 -6.58 0.58
N ILE A 72 0.71 -6.94 1.63
CA ILE A 72 0.78 -8.27 2.23
C ILE A 72 0.25 -9.35 1.26
N GLY A 73 -0.86 -9.08 0.58
CA GLY A 73 -1.40 -10.00 -0.41
C GLY A 73 -0.45 -10.26 -1.58
N GLU A 74 0.20 -9.21 -2.10
CA GLU A 74 1.17 -9.34 -3.19
C GLU A 74 2.46 -10.04 -2.74
N LYS A 75 2.92 -9.76 -1.50
CA LYS A 75 4.00 -10.51 -0.84
C LYS A 75 3.71 -12.01 -0.85
N HIS A 76 2.55 -12.44 -0.35
CA HIS A 76 2.17 -13.86 -0.34
C HIS A 76 2.09 -14.44 -1.75
N ARG A 77 1.60 -13.67 -2.74
CA ARG A 77 1.58 -14.10 -4.14
C ARG A 77 2.98 -14.37 -4.67
N ILE A 78 3.96 -13.50 -4.37
CA ILE A 78 5.36 -13.65 -4.76
C ILE A 78 5.97 -14.91 -4.13
N GLU A 79 5.75 -15.10 -2.82
CA GLU A 79 6.25 -16.26 -2.07
C GLU A 79 5.73 -17.58 -2.65
N ASN A 80 4.44 -17.63 -3.00
CA ASN A 80 3.81 -18.80 -3.61
C ASN A 80 4.32 -19.10 -5.03
N VAL A 81 4.62 -18.08 -5.83
CA VAL A 81 5.23 -18.26 -7.17
C VAL A 81 6.69 -18.73 -7.05
N GLY A 82 7.42 -18.25 -6.04
CA GLY A 82 8.78 -18.70 -5.74
C GLY A 82 8.81 -20.16 -5.28
N ALA A 83 7.90 -20.55 -4.38
CA ALA A 83 7.79 -21.91 -3.87
C ALA A 83 7.41 -22.94 -4.96
N SER A 84 6.60 -22.55 -5.95
CA SER A 84 6.20 -23.43 -7.06
C SER A 84 7.32 -23.68 -8.09
N ARG A 85 8.47 -23.00 -7.98
CA ARG A 85 9.63 -23.14 -8.89
C ARG A 85 10.83 -23.82 -8.24
N ALA A 86 10.77 -24.09 -6.94
CA ALA A 86 11.80 -24.83 -6.19
C ALA A 86 11.47 -26.32 -6.15
#